data_AF-A0A660TV53-F1
#
_entry.id   AF-A0A660TV53-F1
#
_cell.length_a   1.000
_cell.length_b   1.000
_cell.length_c   1.000
_cell.angle_alpha   90.00
_cell.angle_beta   90.00
_cell.angle_gamma   90.00
#
_symmetry.space_group_name_H-M   'P 1'
#
loop_
_entity.id
_entity.type
_entity.pdbx_description
1 polymer ?
#
loop_
_entity_poly.entity_id
_entity_poly.type
_entity_poly.pdbx_seq_one_letter_code
_entity_poly.pdbx_strand_id
1 'polypeptide(L)'
;MKNNSTAEEVLKKYPKIKITKYKRISNAFTDLARNKISAVVTDLPIAAQFVYYNDEYKGIFKIVNIPLTKKEYVIAVNKSNQELLKKINSSINLLEKSGELNNLIIKWFFKK
;
A
#
# COMPACT_ATOMS: atom_id res chain seq x y z
N MET A 1 -18.92 -5.06 12.60
CA MET A 1 -17.98 -4.10 11.97
C MET A 1 -18.25 -4.07 10.47
N LYS A 2 -18.79 -2.97 9.93
CA LYS A 2 -18.86 -2.76 8.48
C LYS A 2 -17.45 -2.40 8.02
N ASN A 3 -16.72 -3.36 7.45
CA ASN A 3 -15.42 -3.08 6.83
C ASN A 3 -15.69 -2.41 5.48
N ASN A 4 -15.64 -1.08 5.41
CA ASN A 4 -15.67 -0.31 4.16
C ASN A 4 -14.24 0.22 3.91
N SER A 5 -13.40 -0.58 3.26
CA SER A 5 -12.07 -0.11 2.86
C SER A 5 -12.17 0.74 1.58
N THR A 6 -11.19 1.63 1.36
CA THR A 6 -11.07 2.35 0.07
C THR A 6 -11.01 1.37 -1.11
N ALA A 7 -10.34 0.22 -0.95
CA ALA A 7 -10.28 -0.81 -1.97
C ALA A 7 -11.66 -1.36 -2.33
N GLU A 8 -12.53 -1.57 -1.33
CA GLU A 8 -13.91 -1.99 -1.58
C GLU A 8 -14.71 -0.91 -2.33
N GLU A 9 -14.58 0.36 -1.94
CA GLU A 9 -15.28 1.47 -2.60
C GLU A 9 -14.87 1.63 -4.06
N VAL A 10 -13.59 1.43 -4.35
CA VAL A 10 -13.06 1.42 -5.73
C VAL A 10 -13.63 0.25 -6.51
N LEU A 11 -13.60 -0.97 -5.96
CA LEU A 11 -14.08 -2.17 -6.64
C LEU A 11 -15.58 -2.14 -6.94
N LYS A 12 -16.39 -1.48 -6.11
CA LYS A 12 -17.83 -1.27 -6.37
C LYS A 12 -18.11 -0.52 -7.67
N LYS A 13 -17.16 0.27 -8.17
CA LYS A 13 -17.29 0.96 -9.47
C LYS A 13 -17.16 0.01 -10.67
N TYR A 14 -16.78 -1.25 -10.44
CA TYR A 14 -16.59 -2.28 -11.46
C TYR A 14 -17.57 -3.44 -11.25
N PRO A 15 -18.84 -3.30 -11.64
CA PRO A 15 -19.91 -4.26 -11.30
C PRO A 15 -19.72 -5.67 -11.89
N LYS A 16 -18.83 -5.83 -12.89
CA LYS A 16 -18.49 -7.12 -13.48
C LYS A 16 -17.51 -7.94 -12.62
N ILE A 17 -16.91 -7.34 -11.59
CA ILE A 17 -15.96 -8.02 -10.70
C ILE A 17 -16.72 -8.66 -9.53
N LYS A 18 -16.51 -9.96 -9.33
CA LYS A 18 -16.97 -10.66 -8.13
C LYS A 18 -16.06 -10.31 -6.95
N ILE A 19 -16.56 -9.50 -6.02
CA ILE A 19 -15.80 -9.06 -4.84
C ILE A 19 -15.86 -10.14 -3.75
N THR A 20 -14.69 -10.63 -3.31
CA THR A 20 -14.57 -11.49 -2.12
C THR A 20 -13.95 -10.69 -0.98
N LYS A 21 -14.62 -10.63 0.17
CA LYS A 21 -14.16 -9.86 1.32
C LYS A 21 -13.43 -10.75 2.32
N TYR A 22 -12.36 -10.23 2.89
CA TYR A 22 -11.58 -10.90 3.92
C TYR A 22 -11.50 -10.05 5.18
N LYS A 23 -11.50 -10.70 6.34
CA LYS A 23 -11.29 -10.03 7.63
C LYS A 23 -9.83 -9.61 7.84
N ARG A 24 -8.89 -10.38 7.27
CA ARG A 24 -7.45 -10.14 7.32
C ARG A 24 -6.88 -10.18 5.92
N ILE A 25 -5.99 -9.25 5.60
CA ILE A 25 -5.35 -9.19 4.28
C ILE A 25 -4.51 -10.44 3.99
N SER A 26 -3.91 -11.05 5.02
CA SER A 26 -3.16 -12.31 4.90
C SER A 26 -3.98 -13.42 4.25
N ASN A 27 -5.26 -13.55 4.64
CA ASN A 27 -6.14 -14.59 4.09
C ASN A 27 -6.42 -14.37 2.59
N ALA A 28 -6.47 -13.11 2.14
CA ALA A 28 -6.63 -12.80 0.73
C ALA A 28 -5.40 -13.24 -0.08
N PHE A 29 -4.19 -13.01 0.44
CA PHE A 29 -2.96 -13.48 -0.18
C PHE A 29 -2.83 -15.01 -0.16
N THR A 30 -3.26 -15.69 0.91
CA THR A 30 -3.31 -17.16 0.94
C THR A 30 -4.25 -17.72 -0.14
N ASP A 31 -5.43 -17.14 -0.31
CA ASP A 31 -6.37 -17.59 -1.35
C ASP A 31 -5.92 -17.20 -2.76
N LEU A 32 -5.15 -16.12 -2.92
CA LEU A 32 -4.45 -15.78 -4.17
C LEU A 32 -3.38 -16.84 -4.51
N ALA A 33 -2.54 -17.24 -3.55
CA ALA A 33 -1.52 -18.30 -3.75
C ALA A 33 -2.14 -19.64 -4.16
N ARG A 34 -3.37 -19.90 -3.70
CA ARG A 34 -4.14 -21.12 -4.00
C ARG A 34 -5.02 -20.99 -5.24
N ASN A 35 -4.86 -19.92 -6.03
CA ASN A 35 -5.63 -19.64 -7.25
C ASN A 35 -7.16 -19.60 -7.04
N LYS A 36 -7.65 -19.30 -5.82
CA LYS A 36 -9.08 -19.16 -5.55
C LYS A 36 -9.63 -17.79 -5.95
N ILE A 37 -8.75 -16.79 -5.99
CA ILE A 37 -9.03 -15.43 -6.49
C ILE A 37 -7.95 -15.05 -7.49
N SER A 38 -8.28 -14.17 -8.43
CA SER A 38 -7.36 -13.76 -9.49
C SER A 38 -6.47 -12.56 -9.13
N ALA A 39 -6.88 -11.76 -8.13
CA ALA A 39 -6.16 -10.56 -7.71
C ALA A 39 -6.54 -10.13 -6.29
N VAL A 40 -5.63 -9.39 -5.65
CA VAL A 40 -5.87 -8.67 -4.39
C VAL A 40 -5.70 -7.18 -4.66
N VAL A 41 -6.65 -6.36 -4.20
CA VAL A 41 -6.56 -4.89 -4.23
C VAL A 41 -6.30 -4.38 -2.83
N THR A 42 -5.15 -3.72 -2.64
CA THR A 42 -4.71 -3.16 -1.37
C THR A 42 -3.74 -1.99 -1.61
N ASP A 43 -3.40 -1.26 -0.55
CA ASP A 43 -2.42 -0.17 -0.61
C ASP A 43 -1.02 -0.69 -0.96
N LEU A 44 -0.25 0.10 -1.72
CA LEU A 44 1.06 -0.29 -2.26
C LEU A 44 2.06 -0.79 -1.19
N PRO A 45 2.25 -0.14 -0.01
CA PRO A 45 3.17 -0.64 0.99
C PRO A 45 2.81 -2.03 1.52
N ILE A 46 1.51 -2.33 1.62
CA ILE A 46 1.02 -3.65 2.02
C ILE A 46 1.30 -4.67 0.91
N ALA A 47 1.00 -4.32 -0.34
CA ALA A 47 1.34 -5.18 -1.48
C ALA A 47 2.84 -5.49 -1.52
N ALA A 48 3.70 -4.47 -1.37
CA ALA A 48 5.15 -4.64 -1.33
C ALA A 48 5.61 -5.57 -0.21
N GLN A 49 5.01 -5.47 0.99
CA GLN A 49 5.32 -6.38 2.10
C GLN A 49 5.10 -7.85 1.73
N PHE A 50 3.94 -8.16 1.12
CA PHE A 50 3.62 -9.54 0.74
C PHE A 50 4.37 -10.03 -0.50
N VAL A 51 4.66 -9.15 -1.46
CA VAL A 51 5.29 -9.54 -2.73
C VAL A 51 6.83 -9.61 -2.63
N TYR A 52 7.45 -8.66 -1.93
CA TYR A 52 8.91 -8.51 -1.91
C TYR A 52 9.59 -8.95 -0.62
N TYR A 53 8.87 -8.96 0.51
CA TYR A 53 9.46 -9.16 1.85
C TYR A 53 8.84 -10.31 2.63
N ASN A 54 7.92 -11.06 2.02
CA ASN A 54 7.39 -12.30 2.60
C ASN A 54 8.01 -13.49 1.87
N ASP A 55 8.81 -14.27 2.59
CA ASP A 55 9.51 -15.43 2.03
C ASP A 55 8.55 -16.52 1.51
N GLU A 56 7.34 -16.64 2.07
CA GLU A 56 6.31 -17.59 1.60
C GLU A 56 5.83 -17.27 0.18
N TYR A 57 5.81 -15.98 -0.20
CA TYR A 57 5.22 -15.50 -1.45
C TYR A 57 6.25 -14.94 -2.44
N LYS A 58 7.53 -15.04 -2.10
CA LYS A 58 8.64 -14.54 -2.90
C LYS A 58 8.63 -15.18 -4.29
N GLY A 59 8.51 -14.35 -5.32
CA GLY A 59 8.47 -14.78 -6.72
C GLY A 59 7.15 -15.40 -7.18
N ILE A 60 6.14 -15.50 -6.30
CA ILE A 60 4.82 -16.07 -6.64
C ILE A 60 3.88 -14.98 -7.18
N PHE A 61 3.98 -13.77 -6.61
CA PHE A 61 3.13 -12.65 -6.96
C PHE A 61 3.89 -11.54 -7.66
N LYS A 62 3.15 -10.65 -8.33
CA LYS A 62 3.66 -9.39 -8.88
C LYS A 62 2.69 -8.26 -8.56
N ILE A 63 3.23 -7.07 -8.35
CA ILE A 63 2.43 -5.85 -8.24
C ILE A 63 2.14 -5.35 -9.66
N VAL A 64 0.86 -5.16 -9.97
CA VAL A 64 0.44 -4.50 -11.21
C VAL A 64 0.47 -2.99 -10.95
N ASN A 65 1.35 -2.26 -11.64
CA ASN A 65 1.58 -0.83 -11.42
C ASN A 65 0.49 0.06 -12.04
N ILE A 66 -0.77 -0.25 -11.75
CA ILE A 66 -1.95 0.51 -12.18
C ILE A 66 -2.65 1.02 -10.91
N PRO A 67 -2.32 2.23 -10.42
CA PRO A 67 -2.96 2.77 -9.24
C PRO A 67 -4.44 3.06 -9.52
N LEU A 68 -5.33 2.47 -8.74
CA LEU A 68 -6.76 2.74 -8.84
C LEU A 68 -7.18 4.04 -8.12
N THR A 69 -6.34 4.52 -7.20
CA THR A 69 -6.51 5.77 -6.45
C THR A 69 -5.16 6.37 -6.15
N LYS A 70 -5.10 7.71 -6.04
CA LYS A 70 -3.96 8.42 -5.43
C LYS A 70 -4.27 8.64 -3.95
N LYS A 71 -3.33 8.28 -3.08
CA LYS A 71 -3.39 8.55 -1.64
C LYS A 71 -2.13 9.28 -1.21
N GLU A 72 -2.30 10.24 -0.32
CA GLU A 72 -1.21 10.92 0.36
C GLU A 72 -1.02 10.27 1.72
N TYR A 73 0.24 10.06 2.10
CA TYR A 73 0.61 9.61 3.44
C TYR A 73 1.11 10.82 4.21
N VAL A 74 0.63 10.97 5.45
CA VAL A 74 0.95 12.11 6.31
C VAL A 74 1.43 11.64 7.67
N ILE A 75 2.34 12.40 8.26
CA ILE A 75 2.78 12.19 9.64
C ILE A 75 1.95 13.10 10.54
N ALA A 76 1.12 12.52 11.39
CA ALA A 76 0.33 13.26 12.36
C ALA A 76 1.21 13.69 13.54
N VAL A 77 1.09 14.96 13.93
CA VAL A 77 1.78 15.53 15.08
C VAL A 77 0.80 16.22 16.02
N ASN A 78 1.13 16.31 17.30
CA ASN A 78 0.34 17.10 18.24
C ASN A 78 0.33 18.57 17.79
N LYS A 79 -0.87 19.16 17.67
CA LYS A 79 -1.07 20.55 17.21
C LYS A 79 -0.29 21.58 18.02
N SER A 80 -0.04 21.35 19.31
CA SER A 80 0.73 22.28 20.13
C SER A 80 2.24 22.19 19.89
N ASN A 81 2.75 21.10 19.32
CA ASN A 81 4.19 20.88 19.12
C ASN A 81 4.66 21.40 17.75
N GLN A 82 4.71 22.73 17.64
CA GLN A 82 5.12 23.42 16.41
C GLN A 82 6.59 23.19 16.07
N GLU A 83 7.46 22.95 17.05
CA GLU A 83 8.87 22.67 16.82
C GLU A 83 9.07 21.32 16.11
N LEU A 84 8.39 20.27 16.60
CA LEU A 84 8.44 18.95 15.96
C LEU A 84 7.88 18.99 14.53
N LEU A 85 6.76 19.69 14.33
CA LEU A 85 6.18 19.89 13.00
C LEU A 85 7.20 20.51 12.03
N LYS A 86 7.87 21.60 12.45
CA LYS A 86 8.89 22.27 11.63
C LYS A 86 10.08 21.37 11.32
N LYS A 87 10.55 20.58 12.30
CA LYS A 87 11.66 19.63 12.11
C LYS A 87 11.30 18.55 11.10
N ILE A 88 10.14 17.89 11.27
CA ILE A 88 9.67 16.84 10.36
C ILE A 88 9.51 17.37 8.93
N ASN A 89 8.81 18.51 8.75
CA ASN A 89 8.58 19.07 7.43
C ASN A 89 9.89 19.51 6.75
N SER A 90 10.84 20.07 7.51
CA SER A 90 12.16 20.44 6.98
C SER A 90 12.95 19.21 6.53
N SER A 91 12.96 18.14 7.33
CA SER A 91 13.64 16.89 6.98
C SER A 91 13.03 16.22 5.75
N ILE A 92 11.70 16.17 5.63
CA ILE A 92 11.03 15.61 4.44
C ILE A 92 11.38 16.44 3.20
N ASN A 93 11.30 17.77 3.27
CA ASN A 93 11.68 18.65 2.16
C ASN A 93 13.13 18.44 1.71
N LEU A 94 14.06 18.20 2.65
CA LEU A 94 15.46 17.90 2.30
C LEU A 94 15.58 16.57 1.55
N LEU A 95 14.88 15.53 2.00
CA LEU A 95 14.86 14.22 1.34
C LEU A 95 14.19 14.26 -0.04
N GLU A 96 13.17 15.09 -0.22
CA GLU A 96 12.53 15.32 -1.52
C GLU A 96 13.49 16.03 -2.48
N LYS A 97 14.10 17.13 -2.04
CA LYS A 97 15.03 17.92 -2.87
C LYS A 97 16.29 17.15 -3.26
N SER A 98 16.79 16.27 -2.39
CA SER A 98 17.95 15.44 -2.71
C SER A 98 17.60 14.25 -3.61
N GLY A 99 16.32 13.94 -3.82
CA GLY A 99 15.86 12.73 -4.50
C GLY A 99 15.91 11.46 -3.66
N GLU A 100 16.41 11.54 -2.42
CA GLU A 100 16.56 10.38 -1.54
C GLU A 100 15.21 9.79 -1.14
N LEU A 101 14.16 10.62 -0.99
CA LEU A 101 12.82 10.10 -0.74
C LEU A 101 12.35 9.18 -1.87
N ASN A 102 12.62 9.56 -3.12
CA ASN A 102 12.27 8.75 -4.29
C ASN A 102 13.10 7.45 -4.33
N ASN A 103 14.39 7.51 -3.99
CA ASN A 103 15.24 6.32 -3.87
C ASN A 103 14.69 5.33 -2.85
N LEU A 104 14.25 5.83 -1.69
CA LEU A 104 13.64 5.01 -0.64
C LEU A 104 12.31 4.40 -1.11
N ILE A 105 11.45 5.17 -1.78
CA ILE A 105 10.19 4.67 -2.34
C ILE A 105 10.46 3.54 -3.35
N ILE A 106 11.42 3.72 -4.26
CA ILE A 106 11.78 2.71 -5.25
C ILE A 106 12.33 1.46 -4.56
N LYS A 107 13.28 1.64 -3.63
CA LYS A 107 13.93 0.56 -2.88
C LYS A 107 12.92 -0.31 -2.14
N TRP A 108 11.93 0.31 -1.49
CA TRP A 108 10.99 -0.37 -0.62
C TRP A 108 9.70 -0.84 -1.31
N PHE A 109 9.24 -0.15 -2.35
CA PHE A 109 7.91 -0.42 -2.92
C PHE A 109 7.90 -0.79 -4.40
N PHE A 110 9.02 -0.63 -5.10
CA PHE A 110 9.14 -0.95 -6.54
C PHE A 110 10.37 -1.81 -6.82
N LYS A 111 10.80 -2.60 -5.83
CA LYS A 111 11.93 -3.52 -5.96
C LYS A 111 11.68 -4.44 -7.15
N LYS A 112 12.60 -4.44 -8.11
CA LYS A 112 12.61 -5.36 -9.25
C LYS A 112 13.12 -6.73 -8.82
#